data_AF-A0A379WQQ8-F1
#
_entry.id   AF-A0A379WQQ8-F1
#
_cell.length_a   1.000
_cell.length_b   1.000
_cell.length_c   1.000
_cell.angle_alpha   90.00
_cell.angle_beta   90.00
_cell.angle_gamma   90.00
#
_symmetry.space_group_name_H-M   'P 1'
#
loop_
_entity.id
_entity.type
_entity.pdbx_description
1 polymer ?
#
loop_
_entity_poly.entity_id
_entity_poly.type
_entity_poly.pdbx_seq_one_letter_code
_entity_poly.pdbx_strand_id
1 'polypeptide(L)'
;MAQKKAFSDVVKGTIKTILGFIVLGGGATVLVGSLNPLGGMFEHAFNIQGIIPNNEAIVSIALEKYGASTALIMAFGMVANIVVARFTRLKYIFLTGHHTFYMACMIGVILTVAGLRA
;
A
#
# COMPACT_ATOMS: atom_id res chain seq x y z
N MET A 1 25.16 2.75 -3.42
CA MET A 1 26.20 3.44 -4.20
C MET A 1 26.14 4.97 -4.12
N ALA A 2 24.99 5.60 -3.83
CA ALA A 2 24.88 7.05 -3.63
C ALA A 2 25.50 7.61 -2.32
N GLN A 3 25.69 6.75 -1.30
CA GLN A 3 26.14 7.16 0.05
C GLN A 3 27.68 7.23 0.21
N LYS A 4 28.47 6.90 -0.83
CA LYS A 4 29.95 6.80 -0.80
C LYS A 4 30.55 5.99 0.38
N LYS A 5 29.78 5.09 0.99
CA LYS A 5 30.27 4.16 2.04
C LYS A 5 30.93 2.92 1.44
N ALA A 6 31.80 2.28 2.22
CA ALA A 6 32.44 1.03 1.85
C ALA A 6 31.38 -0.03 1.48
N PHE A 7 31.66 -0.83 0.46
CA PHE A 7 30.72 -1.84 -0.06
C PHE A 7 30.23 -2.81 1.03
N SER A 8 31.11 -3.19 1.96
CA SER A 8 30.79 -4.04 3.12
C SER A 8 29.69 -3.43 4.01
N ASP A 9 29.72 -2.11 4.25
CA ASP A 9 28.72 -1.43 5.08
C ASP A 9 27.35 -1.35 4.41
N VAL A 10 27.33 -1.20 3.08
CA VAL A 10 26.09 -1.17 2.29
C VAL A 10 25.41 -2.54 2.34
N VAL A 11 26.18 -3.62 2.16
CA VAL A 11 25.63 -4.98 2.20
C VAL A 11 25.11 -5.30 3.60
N LYS A 12 25.89 -5.02 4.66
CA LYS A 12 25.47 -5.24 6.04
C LYS A 12 24.22 -4.43 6.40
N GLY A 13 24.16 -3.16 6.01
CA GLY A 13 22.99 -2.31 6.24
C GLY A 13 21.75 -2.80 5.49
N THR A 14 21.91 -3.24 4.25
CA THR A 14 20.80 -3.79 3.44
C THR A 14 20.25 -5.06 4.09
N ILE A 15 21.11 -6.01 4.47
CA ILE A 15 20.69 -7.25 5.14
C ILE A 15 19.97 -6.94 6.46
N LYS A 16 20.51 -6.04 7.28
CA LYS A 16 19.88 -5.66 8.55
C LYS A 16 18.49 -5.05 8.35
N THR A 17 18.32 -4.26 7.29
CA THR A 17 17.03 -3.65 6.94
C THR A 17 16.03 -4.70 6.46
N ILE A 18 16.46 -5.63 5.59
CA ILE A 18 15.63 -6.73 5.11
C ILE A 18 15.17 -7.60 6.30
N LEU A 19 16.10 -8.00 7.17
CA LEU A 19 15.77 -8.78 8.37
C LEU A 19 14.78 -8.04 9.28
N GLY A 20 14.98 -6.74 9.49
CA GLY A 20 14.03 -5.91 10.24
C GLY A 20 12.63 -5.92 9.63
N PHE A 21 12.53 -5.82 8.29
CA PHE A 21 11.25 -5.86 7.59
C PHE A 21 10.56 -7.23 7.68
N ILE A 22 11.32 -8.32 7.60
CA ILE A 22 10.80 -9.70 7.77
C ILE A 22 10.25 -9.89 9.19
N VAL A 23 10.96 -9.43 10.21
CA VAL A 23 10.51 -9.54 11.61
C VAL A 23 9.25 -8.73 11.84
N LEU A 24 9.17 -7.50 11.31
CA LEU A 24 7.96 -6.68 11.38
C LEU A 24 6.78 -7.35 10.67
N GLY A 25 6.99 -7.91 9.48
CA GLY A 25 5.97 -8.64 8.74
C GLY A 25 5.47 -9.87 9.49
N GLY A 26 6.40 -10.68 10.05
CA GLY A 26 6.05 -11.83 10.87
C GLY A 26 5.24 -11.45 12.11
N GLY A 27 5.63 -10.38 12.82
CA GLY A 27 4.88 -9.86 13.96
C GLY A 27 3.48 -9.38 13.60
N ALA A 28 3.34 -8.67 12.47
CA ALA A 28 2.04 -8.24 11.96
C ALA A 28 1.11 -9.44 11.66
N THR A 29 1.63 -10.50 11.04
CA THR A 29 0.84 -11.72 10.75
C THR A 29 0.35 -12.40 12.03
N VAL A 30 1.18 -12.48 13.07
CA VAL A 30 0.77 -13.04 14.38
C VAL A 30 -0.34 -12.21 15.02
N LEU A 31 -0.25 -10.88 14.93
CA LEU A 31 -1.29 -9.97 15.42
C LEU A 31 -2.61 -10.15 14.64
N VAL A 32 -2.57 -10.16 13.32
CA VAL A 32 -3.75 -10.39 12.47
C VAL A 32 -4.36 -11.78 12.73
N GLY A 33 -3.52 -12.80 12.87
CA GLY A 33 -3.96 -14.17 13.21
C GLY A 33 -4.69 -14.26 14.55
N SER A 34 -4.31 -13.42 15.52
CA SER A 34 -4.98 -13.31 16.82
C SER A 34 -6.28 -12.50 16.75
N LEU A 35 -6.43 -11.61 15.78
CA LEU A 35 -7.63 -10.80 15.55
C LEU A 35 -8.70 -11.54 14.70
N ASN A 36 -8.32 -12.51 13.87
CA ASN A 36 -9.26 -13.34 13.11
C ASN A 36 -10.32 -14.06 13.97
N PRO A 37 -9.97 -14.76 15.07
CA PRO A 37 -10.97 -15.40 15.93
C PRO A 37 -11.85 -14.37 16.66
N LEU A 38 -11.35 -13.15 16.88
CA LEU A 38 -12.15 -12.06 17.41
C LEU A 38 -13.25 -11.66 16.41
N GLY A 39 -12.93 -11.55 15.12
CA GLY A 39 -13.91 -11.31 14.05
C GLY A 39 -15.04 -12.35 14.05
N GLY A 40 -14.70 -13.64 14.10
CA GLY A 40 -15.70 -14.73 14.15
C GLY A 40 -16.56 -14.71 15.42
N MET A 41 -16.00 -14.32 16.57
CA MET A 41 -16.77 -14.12 17.80
C MET A 41 -17.76 -12.95 17.67
N PHE A 42 -17.38 -11.86 17.02
CA PHE A 42 -18.28 -10.73 16.75
C PHE A 42 -19.39 -11.10 15.76
N GLU A 43 -19.09 -11.89 14.70
CA GLU A 43 -20.10 -12.40 13.77
C GLU A 43 -21.14 -13.28 14.47
N HIS A 44 -20.71 -14.20 15.33
CA HIS A 44 -21.61 -15.07 16.11
C HIS A 44 -22.39 -14.30 17.20
N ALA A 45 -21.76 -13.35 17.88
CA ALA A 45 -22.39 -12.60 18.97
C ALA A 45 -23.42 -11.57 18.48
N PHE A 46 -23.21 -10.99 17.29
CA PHE A 46 -24.07 -9.93 16.75
C PHE A 46 -24.88 -10.34 15.51
N ASN A 47 -24.86 -11.63 15.10
CA ASN A 47 -25.59 -12.14 13.94
C ASN A 47 -25.34 -11.36 12.64
N ILE A 48 -24.14 -10.81 12.48
CA ILE A 48 -23.77 -10.01 11.31
C ILE A 48 -23.46 -10.97 10.16
N GLN A 49 -24.42 -11.16 9.25
CA GLN A 49 -24.15 -11.77 7.94
C GLN A 49 -23.45 -10.73 7.06
N GLY A 50 -22.13 -10.81 6.96
CA GLY A 50 -21.39 -9.91 6.08
C GLY A 50 -19.91 -10.14 6.15
N ILE A 51 -19.39 -10.73 5.08
CA ILE A 51 -18.00 -10.69 4.60
C ILE A 51 -17.16 -9.67 5.38
N ILE A 52 -16.21 -10.14 6.19
CA ILE A 52 -15.22 -9.26 6.83
C ILE A 52 -14.63 -8.37 5.72
N PRO A 53 -14.84 -7.05 5.77
CA PRO A 53 -14.41 -6.15 4.70
C PRO A 53 -12.89 -6.22 4.58
N ASN A 54 -12.39 -7.07 3.68
CA ASN A 54 -10.98 -7.14 3.39
C ASN A 54 -10.69 -6.13 2.29
N ASN A 55 -9.98 -5.06 2.67
CA ASN A 55 -9.52 -4.03 1.76
C ASN A 55 -8.78 -4.62 0.53
N GLU A 56 -8.11 -5.77 0.68
CA GLU A 56 -7.37 -6.45 -0.39
C GLU A 56 -8.28 -7.08 -1.44
N ALA A 57 -9.41 -7.63 -1.01
CA ALA A 57 -10.38 -8.25 -1.91
C ALA A 57 -11.06 -7.20 -2.81
N ILE A 58 -11.44 -6.06 -2.23
CA ILE A 58 -12.11 -4.97 -2.96
C ILE A 58 -11.16 -4.35 -3.99
N VAL A 59 -9.90 -4.11 -3.61
CA VAL A 59 -8.91 -3.56 -4.53
C VAL A 59 -8.56 -4.53 -5.65
N SER A 60 -8.50 -5.84 -5.39
CA SER A 60 -8.24 -6.83 -6.43
C SER A 60 -9.34 -6.85 -7.50
N ILE A 61 -10.61 -6.81 -7.09
CA ILE A 61 -11.76 -6.74 -8.01
C ILE A 61 -11.74 -5.42 -8.80
N ALA A 62 -11.41 -4.31 -8.14
CA ALA A 62 -11.29 -3.02 -8.80
C ALA A 62 -10.13 -2.98 -9.81
N LEU A 63 -9.03 -3.69 -9.56
CA LEU A 63 -7.88 -3.78 -10.45
C LEU A 63 -8.13 -4.60 -11.70
N GLU A 64 -8.91 -5.68 -11.60
CA GLU A 64 -9.28 -6.48 -12.76
C GLU A 64 -10.01 -5.62 -13.81
N LYS A 65 -10.79 -4.64 -13.35
CA LYS A 65 -11.58 -3.76 -14.22
C LYS A 65 -10.91 -2.43 -14.55
N TYR A 66 -10.12 -1.87 -13.64
CA TYR A 66 -9.54 -0.51 -13.76
C TYR A 66 -8.02 -0.46 -13.61
N GLY A 67 -7.32 -1.60 -13.64
CA GLY A 67 -5.89 -1.69 -13.37
C GLY A 67 -5.02 -0.78 -14.25
N ALA A 68 -5.38 -0.61 -15.52
CA ALA A 68 -4.68 0.30 -16.43
C ALA A 68 -4.80 1.77 -16.00
N SER A 69 -6.01 2.21 -15.65
CA SER A 69 -6.26 3.58 -15.16
C SER A 69 -5.57 3.82 -13.81
N THR A 70 -5.63 2.84 -12.90
CA THR A 70 -4.92 2.85 -11.61
C THR A 70 -3.41 2.99 -11.79
N ALA A 71 -2.81 2.25 -12.74
CA ALA A 71 -1.38 2.31 -13.01
C ALA A 71 -0.96 3.70 -13.55
N LEU A 72 -1.76 4.28 -14.44
CA LEU A 72 -1.52 5.64 -14.97
C LEU A 72 -1.64 6.70 -13.87
N ILE A 73 -2.66 6.62 -13.01
CA ILE A 73 -2.85 7.53 -11.88
C ILE A 73 -1.70 7.40 -10.88
N MET A 74 -1.24 6.18 -10.60
CA MET A 74 -0.08 5.93 -9.74
C MET A 74 1.20 6.53 -10.34
N ALA A 75 1.46 6.33 -11.64
CA ALA A 75 2.61 6.89 -12.32
C ALA A 75 2.59 8.43 -12.31
N PHE A 76 1.45 9.03 -12.64
CA PHE A 76 1.28 10.48 -12.63
C PHE A 76 1.39 11.05 -11.21
N GLY A 77 0.78 10.40 -10.22
CA GLY A 77 0.87 10.77 -8.81
C GLY A 77 2.29 10.72 -8.28
N MET A 78 3.09 9.71 -8.67
CA MET A 78 4.50 9.61 -8.32
C MET A 78 5.32 10.75 -8.94
N VAL A 79 5.07 11.09 -10.22
CA VAL A 79 5.73 12.21 -10.90
C VAL A 79 5.37 13.53 -10.24
N ALA A 80 4.09 13.76 -9.96
CA ALA A 80 3.62 14.95 -9.26
C ALA A 80 4.25 15.05 -7.85
N ASN A 81 4.36 13.93 -7.13
CA ASN A 81 5.00 13.89 -5.80
C ASN A 81 6.48 14.32 -5.88
N ILE A 82 7.22 13.84 -6.88
CA ILE A 82 8.63 14.23 -7.11
C ILE A 82 8.74 15.73 -7.48
N VAL A 83 7.84 16.23 -8.33
CA VAL A 83 7.80 17.65 -8.72
C VAL A 83 7.54 18.54 -7.50
N VAL A 84 6.52 18.21 -6.70
CA VAL A 84 6.20 18.93 -5.45
C VAL A 84 7.37 18.86 -4.48
N ALA A 85 7.99 17.70 -4.27
CA ALA A 85 9.16 17.59 -3.39
C ALA A 85 10.38 18.39 -3.89
N ARG A 86 10.46 18.70 -5.19
CA ARG A 86 11.53 19.53 -5.77
C ARG A 86 11.27 21.03 -5.64
N PHE A 87 10.04 21.49 -5.85
CA PHE A 87 9.70 22.92 -5.83
C PHE A 87 9.30 23.43 -4.44
N THR A 88 8.82 22.56 -3.55
CA THR A 88 8.35 22.93 -2.21
C THR A 88 9.39 22.57 -1.14
N ARG A 89 9.34 23.24 0.01
CA ARG A 89 10.22 22.95 1.17
C ARG A 89 9.91 21.60 1.85
N LEU A 90 8.83 20.93 1.45
CA LEU A 90 8.38 19.62 1.93
C LEU A 90 9.01 18.51 1.08
N LYS A 91 10.24 18.10 1.42
CA LYS A 91 11.01 17.06 0.68
C LYS A 91 10.59 15.64 1.05
N TYR A 92 9.30 15.37 1.14
CA TYR A 92 8.78 14.04 1.50
C TYR A 92 8.30 13.33 0.24
N ILE A 93 8.94 12.22 -0.11
CA ILE A 93 8.51 11.35 -1.21
C ILE A 93 7.88 10.11 -0.59
N PHE A 94 6.63 9.85 -0.94
CA PHE A 94 5.89 8.70 -0.44
C PHE A 94 6.33 7.47 -1.22
N LEU A 95 7.11 6.58 -0.58
CA LEU A 95 7.77 5.46 -1.25
C LEU A 95 7.07 4.10 -1.04
N THR A 96 5.92 4.05 -0.36
CA THR A 96 5.21 2.81 -0.04
C THR A 96 4.28 2.41 -1.19
N GLY A 97 4.73 1.46 -2.02
CA GLY A 97 3.98 1.01 -3.20
C GLY A 97 2.58 0.48 -2.88
N HIS A 98 2.45 -0.40 -1.88
CA HIS A 98 1.16 -1.02 -1.52
C HIS A 98 0.09 0.04 -1.20
N HIS A 99 0.37 0.99 -0.31
CA HIS A 99 -0.61 2.04 0.03
C HIS A 99 -0.86 3.02 -1.11
N THR A 100 0.18 3.41 -1.85
CA THR A 100 0.04 4.32 -2.99
C THR A 100 -0.84 3.72 -4.07
N PHE A 101 -0.69 2.41 -4.29
CA PHE A 101 -1.50 1.64 -5.22
C PHE A 101 -2.97 1.55 -4.79
N TYR A 102 -3.22 1.34 -3.49
CA TYR A 102 -4.56 1.42 -2.91
C TYR A 102 -5.23 2.77 -3.14
N MET A 103 -4.53 3.86 -2.84
CA MET A 103 -5.05 5.22 -3.02
C MET A 103 -5.29 5.53 -4.49
N ALA A 104 -4.36 5.13 -5.37
CA ALA A 104 -4.52 5.29 -6.81
C ALA A 104 -5.74 4.52 -7.35
N CYS A 105 -5.99 3.31 -6.84
CA CYS A 105 -7.14 2.51 -7.23
C CYS A 105 -8.45 3.19 -6.82
N MET A 106 -8.54 3.69 -5.58
CA MET A 106 -9.71 4.46 -5.12
C MET A 106 -9.94 5.71 -5.96
N ILE A 107 -8.89 6.48 -6.25
CA ILE A 107 -9.00 7.68 -7.10
C ILE A 107 -9.46 7.30 -8.51
N GLY A 108 -8.93 6.22 -9.09
CA GLY A 108 -9.32 5.73 -10.41
C GLY A 108 -10.79 5.29 -10.45
N VAL A 109 -11.25 4.52 -9.47
CA VAL A 109 -12.66 4.14 -9.36
C VAL A 109 -13.56 5.37 -9.23
N ILE A 110 -13.19 6.34 -8.38
CA ILE A 110 -13.97 7.57 -8.18
C ILE A 110 -14.02 8.40 -9.47
N LEU A 111 -12.90 8.57 -10.18
CA LEU A 111 -12.87 9.31 -11.45
C LEU A 111 -13.74 8.64 -12.53
N THR A 112 -13.69 7.30 -12.59
CA THR A 112 -14.44 6.52 -13.58
C THR A 112 -15.93 6.55 -13.28
N VAL A 113 -16.33 6.51 -12.00
CA VAL A 113 -17.73 6.67 -11.57
C VAL A 113 -18.22 8.11 -11.75
N ALA A 114 -17.34 9.11 -11.59
CA ALA A 114 -17.64 10.52 -11.83
C ALA A 114 -17.75 10.91 -13.32
N GLY A 115 -17.60 9.94 -14.25
CA GLY A 115 -17.84 10.14 -15.68
C GLY A 115 -16.63 10.65 -16.48
N LEU A 116 -15.48 10.87 -15.83
CA LEU A 116 -14.21 11.16 -16.51
C LEU A 116 -13.57 9.84 -16.93
N ARG A 117 -13.94 9.33 -18.11
CA ARG A 117 -13.22 8.24 -18.78
C ARG A 117 -11.83 8.76 -19.18
N ALA A 118 -10.81 8.35 -18.44
CA ALA A 118 -9.40 8.44 -18.83
C ALA A 118 -8.95 7.12 -19.46
#